data_AF-A0A4Q8QSK3-F1
#
_entry.id   AF-A0A4Q8QSK3-F1
#
_cell.length_a   1.000
_cell.length_b   1.000
_cell.length_c   1.000
_cell.angle_alpha   90.00
_cell.angle_beta   90.00
_cell.angle_gamma   90.00
#
_symmetry.space_group_name_H-M   'P 1'
#
loop_
_entity.id
_entity.type
_entity.pdbx_description
1 polymer ?
#
loop_
_entity_poly.entity_id
_entity_poly.type
_entity_poly.pdbx_seq_one_letter_code
_entity_poly.pdbx_strand_id
1 'polypeptide(L)' 'PAAGIVLRPLRPREELLVVRSACGADVRSLCGGVAPGGGRIAQCLASNAASLSPACKEVLGQFAAR' A
#
# COMPACT_ATOMS: atom_id res chain seq x y z
N PRO A 1 4.43 -27.89 -8.02
CA PRO A 1 3.36 -26.87 -8.12
C PRO A 1 2.90 -26.41 -6.72
N ALA A 2 2.38 -25.17 -6.65
CA ALA A 2 1.83 -24.46 -5.49
C ALA A 2 2.82 -23.95 -4.41
N ALA A 3 3.70 -23.02 -4.79
CA ALA A 3 4.27 -22.05 -3.84
C ALA A 3 3.24 -20.91 -3.68
N GLY A 4 2.29 -21.09 -2.76
CA GLY A 4 1.39 -20.03 -2.33
C GLY A 4 2.15 -19.05 -1.43
N ILE A 5 2.10 -17.77 -1.76
CA ILE A 5 2.64 -16.69 -0.93
C ILE A 5 1.81 -16.64 0.36
N VAL A 6 2.33 -17.19 1.46
CA VAL A 6 1.70 -17.09 2.78
C VAL A 6 2.26 -15.86 3.47
N LEU A 7 1.59 -14.71 3.27
CA LEU A 7 1.71 -13.61 4.24
C LEU A 7 1.29 -14.16 5.61
N ARG A 8 2.07 -13.86 6.67
CA ARG A 8 1.69 -14.18 8.04
C ARG A 8 0.25 -13.67 8.26
N PRO A 9 -0.60 -14.38 9.03
CA PRO A 9 -2.02 -14.05 9.17
C PRO A 9 -2.20 -12.78 10.00
N LEU A 10 -1.84 -11.63 9.45
CA LEU A 10 -2.43 -10.35 9.82
C LEU A 10 -3.78 -10.30 9.14
N ARG A 11 -4.80 -9.86 9.87
CA ARG A 11 -6.15 -9.82 9.33
C ARG A 11 -6.14 -8.84 8.14
N PRO A 12 -6.91 -9.07 7.06
CA PRO A 12 -7.00 -8.14 5.91
C PRO A 12 -7.28 -6.68 6.29
N ARG A 13 -7.88 -6.45 7.47
CA ARG A 13 -8.11 -5.13 8.06
C ARG A 13 -6.87 -4.50 8.67
N GLU A 14 -6.05 -5.28 9.38
CA GLU A 14 -4.77 -4.81 9.94
C GLU A 14 -3.79 -4.49 8.82
N GLU A 15 -3.79 -5.31 7.78
CA GLU A 15 -3.02 -5.11 6.56
C GLU A 15 -3.28 -3.72 5.93
N LEU A 16 -4.56 -3.41 5.70
CA LEU A 16 -4.98 -2.12 5.18
C LEU A 16 -4.70 -0.96 6.16
N LEU A 17 -4.74 -1.22 7.47
CA LEU A 17 -4.41 -0.24 8.52
C LEU A 17 -2.92 0.09 8.52
N VAL A 18 -2.05 -0.91 8.34
CA VAL A 18 -0.60 -0.73 8.25
C VAL A 18 -0.22 -0.01 6.96
N VAL A 19 -0.86 -0.34 5.83
CA VAL A 19 -0.71 0.44 4.59
C VAL A 19 -1.15 1.88 4.79
N ARG A 20 -2.32 2.12 5.40
CA ARG A 20 -2.81 3.49 5.65
C ARG A 20 -1.93 4.27 6.64
N SER A 21 -1.33 3.61 7.64
CA SER A 21 -0.47 4.27 8.62
C SER A 21 0.91 4.56 8.04
N ALA A 22 1.53 3.60 7.34
CA ALA A 22 2.85 3.75 6.73
C ALA A 22 2.81 4.68 5.50
N CYS A 23 1.83 4.51 4.62
CA CYS A 23 1.66 5.35 3.44
C CYS A 23 0.90 6.63 3.72
N GLY A 24 0.46 6.90 4.95
CA GLY A 24 -0.35 8.08 5.26
C GLY A 24 0.34 9.40 4.92
N ALA A 25 1.66 9.48 5.11
CA ALA A 25 2.45 10.64 4.71
C ALA A 25 2.57 10.75 3.18
N ASP A 26 2.84 9.64 2.50
CA ASP A 26 2.91 9.58 1.04
C ASP A 26 1.57 9.91 0.37
N VAL A 27 0.46 9.44 0.94
CA VAL A 27 -0.89 9.79 0.47
C VAL A 27 -1.12 11.28 0.57
N ARG A 28 -0.71 11.94 1.66
CA ARG A 28 -0.86 13.40 1.80
C ARG A 28 0.04 14.17 0.84
N SER A 29 1.28 13.75 0.68
CA SER A 29 2.28 14.45 -0.13
C SER A 29 2.12 14.21 -1.64
N LEU A 30 1.76 13.00 -2.06
CA LEU A 30 1.70 12.58 -3.47
C LEU A 30 0.27 12.45 -3.98
N CYS A 31 -0.67 12.05 -3.12
CA CYS A 31 -2.05 11.76 -3.49
C CYS A 31 -3.07 12.68 -2.80
N GLY A 32 -2.65 13.82 -2.24
CA GLY A 32 -3.51 14.70 -1.44
C GLY A 32 -4.69 15.29 -2.21
N GLY A 33 -4.56 15.42 -3.53
CA GLY A 33 -5.63 15.83 -4.45
C GLY A 33 -6.51 14.69 -4.97
N VAL A 34 -6.20 13.43 -4.64
CA VAL A 34 -6.97 12.28 -5.11
C VAL A 34 -8.18 12.09 -4.22
N ALA A 35 -9.37 12.20 -4.80
CA ALA A 35 -10.59 11.99 -4.03
C ALA A 35 -10.65 10.54 -3.50
N PRO A 36 -11.07 10.34 -2.23
CA PRO A 36 -11.08 9.04 -1.58
C PRO A 36 -12.15 8.10 -2.16
N GLY A 37 -11.94 6.79 -2.06
CA GLY A 37 -12.89 5.76 -2.49
C GLY A 37 -12.58 5.14 -3.86
N GLY A 38 -13.14 3.95 -4.09
CA GLY A 38 -12.97 3.20 -5.35
C GLY A 38 -11.54 2.76 -5.66
N GLY A 39 -10.67 2.63 -4.65
CA GLY A 39 -9.28 2.22 -4.85
C GLY A 39 -8.34 3.28 -5.46
N ARG A 40 -8.82 4.51 -5.73
CA ARG A 40 -8.04 5.56 -6.40
C ARG A 40 -6.76 5.97 -5.67
N ILE A 41 -6.79 5.99 -4.33
CA ILE A 41 -5.59 6.26 -3.51
C ILE A 41 -4.55 5.16 -3.72
N ALA A 42 -4.96 3.88 -3.75
CA ALA A 42 -4.05 2.77 -3.99
C ALA A 42 -3.44 2.84 -5.40
N GLN A 43 -4.25 3.23 -6.39
CA GLN A 43 -3.79 3.42 -7.76
C GLN A 43 -2.78 4.58 -7.87
N CYS A 44 -3.05 5.70 -7.18
CA CYS A 44 -2.12 6.82 -7.09
C CYS A 44 -0.79 6.41 -6.42
N LEU A 45 -0.85 5.68 -5.30
CA LEU A 45 0.35 5.18 -4.63
C LEU A 45 1.13 4.22 -5.55
N ALA A 46 0.45 3.34 -6.28
CA ALA A 46 1.08 2.42 -7.23
C ALA A 46 1.76 3.17 -8.39
N SER A 47 1.13 4.20 -8.96
CA SER A 47 1.75 5.04 -9.99
C SER A 47 2.94 5.84 -9.48
N ASN A 48 2.95 6.19 -8.19
CA ASN A 48 4.04 6.91 -7.54
C ASN A 48 5.00 5.99 -6.79
N ALA A 49 4.99 4.67 -7.05
CA ALA A 49 5.76 3.69 -6.30
C ALA A 49 7.25 4.03 -6.16
N ALA A 50 7.85 4.69 -7.17
CA ALA A 50 9.23 5.15 -7.14
C ALA A 50 9.47 6.32 -6.15
N SER A 51 8.48 7.18 -5.93
CA SER A 51 8.55 8.37 -5.06
C SER A 51 8.01 8.14 -3.64
N LEU A 52 7.47 6.95 -3.37
CA LEU A 52 7.01 6.57 -2.03
C LEU A 52 8.19 6.53 -1.04
N SER A 53 7.88 6.85 0.22
CA SER A 53 8.79 6.66 1.34
C SER A 53 9.25 5.20 1.46
N PRO A 54 10.46 4.94 1.99
CA PRO A 54 10.95 3.58 2.19
C PRO A 54 10.00 2.72 3.03
N ALA A 55 9.39 3.30 4.06
CA ALA A 55 8.41 2.64 4.91
C ALA A 55 7.15 2.21 4.13
N CYS A 56 6.61 3.08 3.28
CA CYS A 56 5.46 2.73 2.46
C CYS A 56 5.82 1.73 1.35
N LYS A 57 7.01 1.81 0.75
CA LYS A 57 7.51 0.83 -0.23
C LYS A 57 7.66 -0.56 0.36
N GLU A 58 8.21 -0.68 1.56
CA GLU A 58 8.39 -1.96 2.23
C GLU A 58 7.03 -2.61 2.53
N VAL A 59 6.08 -1.83 3.05
CA VAL A 59 4.73 -2.31 3.35
C VAL A 59 3.96 -2.64 2.06
N LEU A 60 3.98 -1.78 1.03
CA LEU A 60 3.35 -2.08 -0.25
C LEU A 60 4.00 -3.26 -0.97
N GLY A 61 5.32 -3.41 -0.88
CA GLY A 61 6.05 -4.54 -1.47
C GLY A 61 5.70 -5.88 -0.83
N GLN A 62 5.27 -5.87 0.43
CA GLN A 62 4.72 -7.05 1.09
C GLN A 62 3.33 -7.44 0.54
N PHE A 63 2.55 -6.50 0.02
CA PHE A 63 1.21 -6.74 -0.53
C PHE A 63 1.15 -6.78 -2.05
N ALA A 64 2.16 -6.21 -2.73
CA ALA A 64 2.39 -6.31 -4.15
C ALA A 64 3.05 -7.65 -4.47
N ALA A 65 2.34 -8.74 -4.20
CA ALA A 65 2.67 -10.04 -4.77
C ALA A 65 2.43 -9.99 -6.29
N ARG A 66 3.45 -10.39 -7.06
CA ARG A 66 3.32 -10.67 -8.49
C ARG A 66 2.40 -11.87 -8.72
#